data_AF-A0AA86TXM1-F1
#
_entry.id   AF-A0AA86TXM1-F1
#
_cell.length_a   1.000
_cell.length_b   1.000
_cell.length_c   1.000
_cell.angle_alpha   90.00
_cell.angle_beta   90.00
_cell.angle_gamma   90.00
#
_symmetry.space_group_name_H-M   'P 1'
#
loop_
_entity.id
_entity.type
_entity.pdbx_description
1 polymer ?
#
loop_
_entity_poly.entity_id
_entity_poly.type
_entity_poly.pdbx_seq_one_letter_code
_entity_poly.pdbx_strand_id
1 'polypeptide(L)'
;MNLFDVPVTANDLFNTINNIFLIRNLPSGAQDSNIGYTIVSMFKDFQKSNYFPDELKQLNTVHYMMQLDGNLAEQLPILMRDLQMSEVIPIYLQAQNCLLFIEKTSDGYYLSSCKVQLDTEYAMKAPFIRQIPQYTYFCSNLNFNENILNQFQELSHKIFPQAQVKAEKGGNETVETREALKPIMVDEILIPQLLTPDSKPVQNNNQIEFLYEDEIRWNNAYAPFRRSGYYLALLMSLHYECKKKFGELGDLYFQLIEVLFMSGFCQFTSDLEGNTLFDVMKITQNKLN
;
A
#
# COMPACT_ATOMS: atom_id res chain seq x y z
N MET A 1 -9.87 24.22 -6.80
CA MET A 1 -8.82 24.45 -5.78
C MET A 1 -7.87 23.27 -5.91
N ASN A 2 -6.64 23.48 -6.40
CA ASN A 2 -5.68 22.39 -6.59
C ASN A 2 -5.30 21.82 -5.22
N LEU A 3 -5.71 20.60 -4.93
CA LEU A 3 -5.36 19.85 -3.71
C LEU A 3 -3.88 19.39 -3.70
N PHE A 4 -3.09 19.79 -4.69
CA PHE A 4 -1.74 19.29 -4.95
C PHE A 4 -0.61 20.22 -4.52
N ASP A 5 -0.92 21.33 -3.83
CA ASP A 5 0.05 22.26 -3.23
C ASP A 5 -0.10 22.31 -1.70
N VAL A 6 -0.23 21.15 -1.04
CA VAL A 6 -0.05 21.11 0.42
C VAL A 6 1.47 20.99 0.65
N PRO A 7 2.16 22.07 1.08
CA PRO A 7 3.58 21.97 1.38
C PRO A 7 3.76 20.95 2.51
N VAL A 8 4.55 19.90 2.25
CA VAL A 8 4.99 18.97 3.29
C VAL A 8 5.71 19.80 4.35
N THR A 9 5.11 19.94 5.53
CA THR A 9 5.69 20.77 6.58
C THR A 9 6.85 20.04 7.23
N ALA A 10 7.80 20.77 7.84
CA ALA A 10 8.85 20.16 8.66
C ALA A 10 8.27 19.25 9.76
N ASN A 11 7.04 19.51 10.21
CA ASN A 11 6.33 18.70 11.19
C ASN A 11 5.76 17.40 10.59
N ASP A 12 5.20 17.45 9.37
CA ASP A 12 4.77 16.24 8.65
C ASP A 12 5.97 15.34 8.34
N LEU A 13 7.08 15.98 8.00
CA LEU A 13 8.37 15.35 7.74
C LEU A 13 8.98 14.74 9.01
N PHE A 14 8.98 15.48 10.12
CA PHE A 14 9.45 15.00 11.42
C PHE A 14 8.58 13.85 11.93
N ASN A 15 7.25 13.94 11.78
CA ASN A 15 6.33 12.84 12.07
C ASN A 15 6.60 11.66 11.15
N THR A 16 6.89 11.89 9.87
CA THR A 16 7.21 10.84 8.91
C THR A 16 8.54 10.17 9.24
N ILE A 17 9.60 10.92 9.54
CA ILE A 17 10.90 10.40 10.01
C ILE A 17 10.75 9.64 11.33
N ASN A 18 10.01 10.18 12.31
CA ASN A 18 9.75 9.50 13.58
C ASN A 18 8.93 8.22 13.41
N ASN A 19 8.00 8.18 12.47
CA ASN A 19 7.22 6.97 12.20
C ASN A 19 7.98 5.98 11.31
N ILE A 20 8.88 6.44 10.42
CA ILE A 20 9.71 5.63 9.53
C ILE A 20 10.99 5.11 10.21
N PHE A 21 11.56 5.76 11.23
CA PHE A 21 12.82 5.29 11.83
C PHE A 21 12.74 5.02 13.32
N LEU A 22 11.69 5.46 14.00
CA LEU A 22 11.56 5.37 15.45
C LEU A 22 10.24 4.69 15.86
N ILE A 23 10.15 4.39 17.16
CA ILE A 23 8.95 3.80 17.76
C ILE A 23 7.78 4.77 17.60
N ARG A 24 6.66 4.30 17.02
CA ARG A 24 5.40 5.06 16.88
C ARG A 24 5.06 5.76 18.19
N ASN A 25 5.04 7.08 18.16
CA ASN A 25 4.50 7.91 19.24
C ASN A 25 3.27 8.66 18.70
N LEU A 26 2.27 7.90 18.23
CA LEU A 26 1.01 8.49 17.84
C LEU A 26 0.17 8.68 19.11
N PRO A 27 -0.32 9.91 19.40
CA PRO A 27 -1.42 10.09 20.33
C PRO A 27 -2.58 9.18 19.88
N SER A 28 -3.33 8.63 20.84
CA SER A 28 -4.55 7.90 20.59
C SER A 28 -5.45 8.70 19.62
N GLY A 29 -5.54 8.26 18.36
CA GLY A 29 -6.40 8.88 17.33
C GLY A 29 -5.72 9.49 16.10
N ALA A 30 -4.38 9.47 15.95
CA ALA A 30 -3.74 9.91 14.71
C ALA A 30 -3.99 8.91 13.55
N GLN A 31 -4.44 9.41 12.39
CA GLN A 31 -4.82 8.60 11.24
C GLN A 31 -3.60 8.18 10.41
N ASP A 32 -3.52 6.88 10.05
CA ASP A 32 -2.44 6.30 9.21
C ASP A 32 -2.37 6.90 7.80
N SER A 33 -3.45 7.53 7.33
CA SER A 33 -3.56 8.16 6.01
C SER A 33 -2.52 9.27 5.78
N ASN A 34 -2.22 10.08 6.80
CA ASN A 34 -1.26 11.19 6.67
C ASN A 34 0.18 10.72 6.45
N ILE A 35 0.57 9.59 7.04
CA ILE A 35 1.91 9.00 6.87
C ILE A 35 2.02 8.36 5.49
N GLY A 36 0.98 7.63 5.06
CA GLY A 36 0.89 7.05 3.72
C GLY A 36 1.06 8.10 2.62
N TYR A 37 0.29 9.20 2.70
CA TYR A 37 0.39 10.33 1.77
C TYR A 37 1.81 10.91 1.72
N THR A 38 2.45 11.10 2.88
CA THR A 38 3.79 11.68 2.93
C THR A 38 4.81 10.75 2.26
N ILE A 39 4.76 9.44 2.50
CA ILE A 39 5.65 8.47 1.85
C ILE A 39 5.47 8.49 0.33
N VAL A 40 4.22 8.45 -0.15
CA VAL A 40 3.93 8.47 -1.58
C VAL A 40 4.39 9.79 -2.22
N SER A 41 4.22 10.94 -1.54
CA SER A 41 4.73 12.24 -1.99
C SER A 41 6.26 12.28 -2.04
N MET A 42 6.94 11.75 -1.01
CA MET A 42 8.40 11.65 -1.00
C MET A 42 8.90 10.78 -2.15
N PHE A 43 8.21 9.67 -2.43
CA PHE A 43 8.55 8.82 -3.57
C PHE A 43 8.36 9.56 -4.89
N LYS A 44 7.27 10.32 -5.06
CA LYS A 44 7.04 11.15 -6.25
C LYS A 44 8.15 12.18 -6.47
N ASP A 45 8.60 12.84 -5.42
CA ASP A 45 9.69 13.81 -5.53
C ASP A 45 11.03 13.11 -5.80
N PHE A 46 11.22 11.92 -5.24
CA PHE A 46 12.37 11.07 -5.54
C PHE A 46 12.37 10.62 -7.02
N GLN A 47 11.23 10.22 -7.58
CA GLN A 47 11.09 9.87 -9.00
C GLN A 47 11.48 11.03 -9.93
N LYS A 48 11.24 12.29 -9.53
CA LYS A 48 11.63 13.46 -10.32
C LYS A 48 13.13 13.78 -10.22
N SER A 49 13.86 13.17 -9.28
CA SER A 49 15.27 13.45 -9.09
C SER A 49 16.12 12.91 -10.26
N ASN A 50 17.30 13.49 -10.44
CA ASN A 50 18.28 13.02 -11.44
C ASN A 50 18.90 11.67 -11.08
N TYR A 51 18.66 11.17 -9.85
CA TYR A 51 19.16 9.89 -9.38
C TYR A 51 18.24 8.71 -9.73
N PHE A 52 16.99 9.00 -10.11
CA PHE A 52 16.04 7.97 -10.51
C PHE A 52 16.21 7.62 -12.00
N PRO A 53 16.44 6.34 -12.35
CA PRO A 53 16.56 5.91 -13.74
C PRO A 53 15.35 6.34 -14.58
N ASP A 54 15.58 6.86 -15.79
CA ASP A 54 14.53 7.39 -16.66
C ASP A 54 13.49 6.31 -17.04
N GLU A 55 13.93 5.06 -17.15
CA GLU A 55 13.07 3.90 -17.40
C GLU A 55 12.06 3.66 -16.27
N LEU A 56 12.43 4.02 -15.04
CA LEU A 56 11.61 3.86 -13.84
C LEU A 56 10.71 5.08 -13.58
N LYS A 57 11.05 6.27 -14.12
CA LYS A 57 10.19 7.46 -14.05
C LYS A 57 8.82 7.26 -14.71
N GLN A 58 8.74 6.28 -15.60
CA GLN A 58 7.52 5.89 -16.31
C GLN A 58 6.61 4.94 -15.51
N LEU A 59 6.96 4.62 -14.25
CA LEU A 59 6.07 3.83 -13.39
C LEU A 59 4.93 4.72 -12.89
N ASN A 60 3.70 4.33 -13.20
CA ASN A 60 2.50 5.10 -12.90
C ASN A 60 1.90 4.78 -11.53
N THR A 61 2.38 3.73 -10.84
CA THR A 61 1.88 3.32 -9.51
C THR A 61 1.68 4.49 -8.55
N VAL A 62 2.71 5.33 -8.38
CA VAL A 62 2.69 6.45 -7.42
C VAL A 62 1.68 7.50 -7.85
N HIS A 63 1.60 7.77 -9.15
CA HIS A 63 0.64 8.71 -9.71
C HIS A 63 -0.80 8.27 -9.45
N TYR A 64 -1.13 7.01 -9.74
CA TYR A 64 -2.47 6.46 -9.54
C TYR A 64 -2.85 6.39 -8.06
N MET A 65 -1.95 5.91 -7.19
CA MET A 65 -2.23 5.85 -5.75
C MET A 65 -2.52 7.24 -5.17
N MET A 66 -1.80 8.29 -5.62
CA MET A 66 -2.08 9.67 -5.18
C MET A 66 -3.39 10.22 -5.72
N GLN A 67 -3.75 9.93 -6.97
CA GLN A 67 -5.00 10.44 -7.55
C GLN A 67 -6.22 9.79 -6.93
N LEU A 68 -6.14 8.50 -6.62
CA LEU A 68 -7.25 7.74 -6.07
C LEU A 68 -7.49 8.00 -4.57
N ASP A 69 -6.49 8.51 -3.86
CA ASP A 69 -6.59 8.75 -2.41
C ASP A 69 -7.73 9.71 -2.06
N GLY A 70 -8.68 9.22 -1.26
CA GLY A 70 -9.87 9.96 -0.83
C GLY A 70 -10.93 10.25 -1.91
N ASN A 71 -10.68 9.98 -3.19
CA ASN A 71 -11.56 10.39 -4.31
C ASN A 71 -11.80 9.28 -5.35
N LEU A 72 -11.85 8.02 -4.92
CA LEU A 72 -11.99 6.85 -5.78
C LEU A 72 -13.16 6.97 -6.76
N ALA A 73 -14.34 7.35 -6.28
CA ALA A 73 -15.55 7.40 -7.12
C ALA A 73 -15.44 8.38 -8.30
N GLU A 74 -14.73 9.49 -8.12
CA GLU A 74 -14.55 10.51 -9.16
C GLU A 74 -13.38 10.17 -10.09
N GLN A 75 -12.25 9.72 -9.53
CA GLN A 75 -11.00 9.58 -10.27
C GLN A 75 -10.89 8.23 -10.99
N LEU A 76 -11.40 7.15 -10.42
CA LEU A 76 -11.28 5.82 -11.01
C LEU A 76 -11.88 5.73 -12.42
N PRO A 77 -13.08 6.28 -12.73
CA PRO A 77 -13.61 6.27 -14.09
C PRO A 77 -12.76 7.04 -15.11
N ILE A 78 -12.07 8.10 -14.67
CA ILE A 78 -11.17 8.88 -15.51
C ILE A 78 -9.94 8.01 -15.83
N LEU A 79 -9.31 7.43 -14.80
CA LEU A 79 -8.15 6.57 -14.98
C LEU A 79 -8.45 5.35 -15.83
N MET A 80 -9.60 4.70 -15.62
CA MET A 80 -10.02 3.53 -16.41
C MET A 80 -10.18 3.85 -17.90
N ARG A 81 -10.62 5.06 -18.24
CA ARG A 81 -10.80 5.50 -19.63
C ARG A 81 -9.46 5.70 -20.34
N ASP A 82 -8.51 6.28 -19.62
CA ASP A 82 -7.21 6.67 -20.15
C ASP A 82 -6.15 5.56 -20.00
N LEU A 83 -6.51 4.45 -19.32
CA LEU A 83 -5.64 3.31 -19.09
C LEU A 83 -5.16 2.70 -20.41
N GLN A 84 -3.84 2.58 -20.58
CA GLN A 84 -3.21 1.97 -21.74
C GLN A 84 -2.97 0.48 -21.54
N MET A 85 -2.69 -0.24 -22.64
CA MET A 85 -2.39 -1.67 -22.58
C MET A 85 -1.17 -1.93 -21.68
N SER A 86 -1.27 -2.96 -20.84
CA SER A 86 -0.26 -3.36 -19.84
C SER A 86 -0.02 -2.36 -18.71
N GLU A 87 -0.77 -1.25 -18.64
CA GLU A 87 -0.78 -0.40 -17.45
C GLU A 87 -1.62 -1.03 -16.35
N VAL A 88 -1.21 -0.76 -15.11
CA VAL A 88 -1.81 -1.29 -13.89
C VAL A 88 -2.26 -0.14 -13.01
N ILE A 89 -3.53 -0.13 -12.62
CA ILE A 89 -4.06 0.77 -11.59
C ILE A 89 -4.07 0.02 -10.26
N PRO A 90 -3.19 0.37 -9.30
CA PRO A 90 -3.29 -0.11 -7.92
C PRO A 90 -4.34 0.68 -7.14
N ILE A 91 -5.23 -0.02 -6.44
CA ILE A 91 -6.27 0.56 -5.60
C ILE A 91 -6.14 -0.03 -4.20
N TYR A 92 -5.69 0.78 -3.25
CA TYR A 92 -5.60 0.34 -1.86
C TYR A 92 -6.86 0.73 -1.07
N LEU A 93 -7.64 -0.28 -0.68
CA LEU A 93 -8.80 -0.13 0.19
C LEU A 93 -8.35 -0.33 1.64
N GLN A 94 -7.82 0.73 2.24
CA GLN A 94 -7.22 0.69 3.57
C GLN A 94 -8.16 0.10 4.64
N ALA A 95 -9.41 0.57 4.69
CA ALA A 95 -10.37 0.10 5.68
C ALA A 95 -10.80 -1.37 5.49
N GLN A 96 -10.41 -2.03 4.39
CA GLN A 96 -10.58 -3.48 4.18
C GLN A 96 -9.24 -4.23 4.16
N ASN A 97 -8.11 -3.54 4.34
CA ASN A 97 -6.77 -4.11 4.21
C ASN A 97 -6.57 -4.88 2.89
N CYS A 98 -7.12 -4.36 1.79
CA CYS A 98 -7.10 -5.02 0.48
C CYS A 98 -6.43 -4.13 -0.56
N LEU A 99 -5.53 -4.71 -1.35
CA LEU A 99 -4.99 -4.09 -2.55
C LEU A 99 -5.58 -4.78 -3.77
N LEU A 100 -6.18 -3.97 -4.64
CA LEU A 100 -6.69 -4.40 -5.93
C LEU A 100 -5.77 -3.90 -7.03
N PHE A 101 -5.59 -4.72 -8.06
CA PHE A 101 -4.94 -4.31 -9.30
C PHE A 101 -5.94 -4.43 -10.44
N ILE A 102 -6.04 -3.38 -11.24
CA ILE A 102 -6.74 -3.43 -12.52
C ILE A 102 -5.69 -3.27 -13.61
N GLU A 103 -5.46 -4.33 -14.37
CA GLU A 103 -4.54 -4.34 -15.50
C GLU A 103 -5.34 -4.39 -16.80
N LYS A 104 -5.00 -3.51 -17.76
CA LYS A 104 -5.56 -3.58 -19.10
C LYS A 104 -4.76 -4.52 -20.00
N THR A 105 -5.46 -5.38 -20.72
CA THR A 105 -4.91 -6.33 -21.69
C THR A 105 -5.42 -6.01 -23.09
N SER A 106 -4.99 -6.78 -24.10
CA SER A 106 -5.51 -6.66 -25.47
C SER A 106 -7.01 -6.92 -25.56
N ASP A 107 -7.53 -7.84 -24.74
CA ASP A 107 -8.87 -8.43 -24.91
C ASP A 107 -9.80 -8.17 -23.72
N GLY A 108 -9.39 -7.32 -22.77
CA GLY A 108 -10.13 -7.05 -21.55
C GLY A 108 -9.22 -6.60 -20.41
N TYR A 109 -9.54 -7.05 -19.20
CA TYR A 109 -8.86 -6.65 -17.97
C TYR A 109 -8.52 -7.85 -17.10
N TYR A 110 -7.39 -7.79 -16.40
CA TYR A 110 -7.18 -8.59 -15.20
C TYR A 110 -7.58 -7.77 -13.97
N LEU A 111 -8.45 -8.35 -13.15
CA LEU A 111 -8.78 -7.87 -11.83
C LEU A 111 -8.13 -8.79 -10.81
N SER A 112 -7.19 -8.26 -10.05
CA SER A 112 -6.45 -9.03 -9.05
C SER A 112 -6.61 -8.45 -7.66
N SER A 113 -6.57 -9.30 -6.63
CA SER A 113 -6.66 -8.86 -5.23
C SER A 113 -5.67 -9.60 -4.32
N CYS A 114 -5.26 -8.91 -3.25
CA CYS A 114 -4.52 -9.51 -2.14
C CYS A 114 -4.70 -8.71 -0.86
N LYS A 115 -4.72 -9.37 0.31
CA LYS A 115 -4.61 -8.64 1.59
C LYS A 115 -3.19 -8.12 1.80
N VAL A 116 -3.07 -6.86 2.23
CA VAL A 116 -1.79 -6.15 2.33
C VAL A 116 -1.06 -6.48 3.63
N GLN A 117 -1.69 -6.23 4.77
CA GLN A 117 -1.15 -6.58 6.08
C GLN A 117 -1.46 -8.04 6.41
N LEU A 118 -0.48 -8.75 6.95
CA LEU A 118 -0.63 -10.15 7.37
C LEU A 118 -1.35 -10.25 8.72
N ASP A 119 -1.98 -11.40 8.98
CA ASP A 119 -2.47 -11.73 10.32
C ASP A 119 -1.29 -11.86 11.28
N THR A 120 -1.50 -11.57 12.57
CA THR A 120 -0.41 -11.52 13.56
C THR A 120 0.36 -12.83 13.61
N GLU A 121 -0.31 -13.96 13.45
CA GLU A 121 0.33 -15.29 13.45
C GLU A 121 1.41 -15.42 12.37
N TYR A 122 1.15 -14.93 11.15
CA TYR A 122 2.11 -14.97 10.06
C TYR A 122 3.19 -13.92 10.23
N ALA A 123 2.82 -12.73 10.71
CA ALA A 123 3.78 -11.67 10.94
C ALA A 123 4.79 -12.04 12.05
N MET A 124 4.39 -12.81 13.06
CA MET A 124 5.30 -13.36 14.08
C MET A 124 6.27 -14.43 13.55
N LYS A 125 6.04 -14.98 12.35
CA LYS A 125 6.91 -15.98 11.71
C LYS A 125 7.87 -15.35 10.70
N ALA A 126 7.99 -14.02 10.65
CA ALA A 126 8.89 -13.33 9.75
C ALA A 126 10.35 -13.82 9.89
N PRO A 127 11.13 -13.88 8.78
CA PRO A 127 10.75 -13.49 7.43
C PRO A 127 9.76 -14.46 6.78
N PHE A 128 8.79 -13.92 6.03
CA PHE A 128 7.74 -14.71 5.36
C PHE A 128 7.58 -14.26 3.90
N ILE A 129 7.65 -15.20 2.96
CA ILE A 129 7.43 -14.94 1.54
C ILE A 129 6.00 -15.30 1.18
N ARG A 130 5.34 -14.43 0.41
CA ARG A 130 3.99 -14.68 -0.09
C ARG A 130 3.90 -14.34 -1.57
N GLN A 131 3.18 -15.20 -2.30
CA GLN A 131 2.82 -14.93 -3.67
C GLN A 131 1.65 -13.95 -3.72
N ILE A 132 1.81 -12.87 -4.49
CA ILE A 132 0.78 -11.87 -4.74
C ILE A 132 0.70 -11.57 -6.25
N PRO A 133 -0.49 -11.25 -6.79
CA PRO A 133 -1.79 -11.28 -6.13
C PRO A 133 -2.26 -12.70 -5.79
N GLN A 134 -3.21 -12.81 -4.85
CA GLN A 134 -3.75 -14.10 -4.43
C GLN A 134 -4.87 -14.58 -5.34
N TYR A 135 -5.73 -13.65 -5.74
CA TYR A 135 -6.83 -13.92 -6.64
C TYR A 135 -6.64 -13.07 -7.89
N THR A 136 -6.94 -13.65 -9.05
CA THR A 136 -6.93 -12.94 -10.33
C THR A 136 -8.04 -13.48 -11.20
N TYR A 137 -8.78 -12.56 -11.80
CA TYR A 137 -9.87 -12.83 -12.73
C TYR A 137 -9.60 -12.10 -14.03
N PHE A 138 -9.80 -12.79 -15.15
CA PHE A 138 -9.89 -12.15 -16.46
C PHE A 138 -11.35 -11.77 -16.72
N CYS A 139 -11.59 -10.57 -17.23
CA CYS A 139 -12.91 -10.08 -17.61
C CYS A 139 -12.80 -9.34 -18.95
N SER A 140 -13.69 -9.59 -19.92
CA SER A 140 -13.67 -8.79 -21.17
C SER A 140 -13.99 -7.31 -20.92
N ASN A 141 -14.77 -7.04 -19.88
CA ASN A 141 -15.08 -5.70 -19.41
C ASN A 141 -15.26 -5.70 -17.88
N LEU A 142 -15.21 -4.53 -17.26
CA LEU A 142 -15.48 -4.34 -15.82
C LEU A 142 -16.71 -3.47 -15.62
N ASN A 143 -17.54 -3.81 -14.64
CA ASN A 143 -18.76 -3.07 -14.32
C ASN A 143 -18.47 -1.91 -13.35
N PHE A 144 -18.26 -0.71 -13.87
CA PHE A 144 -18.08 0.51 -13.06
C PHE A 144 -19.32 1.41 -13.11
N ASN A 145 -20.46 0.91 -12.63
CA ASN A 145 -21.62 1.78 -12.42
C ASN A 145 -21.47 2.63 -11.14
N GLU A 146 -22.29 3.66 -11.03
CA GLU A 146 -22.26 4.63 -9.92
C GLU A 146 -22.37 3.95 -8.54
N ASN A 147 -23.20 2.91 -8.41
CA ASN A 147 -23.34 2.19 -7.14
C ASN A 147 -22.05 1.48 -6.73
N ILE A 148 -21.34 0.85 -7.67
CA ILE A 148 -20.07 0.18 -7.41
C ILE A 148 -18.99 1.21 -7.07
N LEU A 149 -18.95 2.35 -7.75
CA LEU A 149 -18.01 3.45 -7.44
C LEU A 149 -18.25 4.02 -6.04
N ASN A 150 -19.52 4.20 -5.65
CA ASN A 150 -19.88 4.60 -4.29
C ASN A 150 -19.49 3.53 -3.25
N GLN A 151 -19.60 2.24 -3.58
CA GLN A 151 -19.11 1.16 -2.72
C GLN A 151 -17.58 1.18 -2.58
N PHE A 152 -16.81 1.45 -3.64
CA PHE A 152 -15.36 1.65 -3.55
C PHE A 152 -15.02 2.76 -2.55
N GLN A 153 -15.70 3.91 -2.66
CA GLN A 153 -15.51 5.05 -1.77
C GLN A 153 -15.91 4.73 -0.32
N GLU A 154 -16.97 3.95 -0.11
CA GLU A 154 -17.36 3.52 1.24
C GLU A 154 -16.33 2.54 1.81
N LEU A 155 -15.93 1.52 1.04
CA LEU A 155 -15.00 0.49 1.45
C LEU A 155 -13.58 1.02 1.71
N SER A 156 -13.18 2.12 1.09
CA SER A 156 -11.88 2.73 1.39
C SER A 156 -11.82 3.39 2.77
N HIS A 157 -12.95 3.90 3.28
CA HIS A 157 -12.99 4.69 4.52
C HIS A 157 -13.66 4.00 5.71
N LYS A 158 -14.60 3.07 5.46
CA LYS A 158 -15.44 2.50 6.50
C LYS A 158 -14.99 1.08 6.86
N ILE A 159 -14.64 0.88 8.13
CA ILE A 159 -14.38 -0.46 8.66
C ILE A 159 -15.72 -1.13 8.98
N PHE A 160 -15.97 -2.28 8.38
CA PHE A 160 -17.19 -3.05 8.63
C PHE A 160 -16.96 -4.04 9.78
N PRO A 161 -17.95 -4.26 10.66
CA PRO A 161 -17.83 -5.21 11.77
C PRO A 161 -17.42 -6.64 11.34
N GLN A 162 -17.84 -7.07 10.15
CA GLN A 162 -17.52 -8.38 9.57
C GLN A 162 -16.03 -8.50 9.20
N ALA A 163 -15.37 -7.39 8.87
CA ALA A 163 -13.94 -7.35 8.56
C ALA A 163 -13.06 -7.37 9.83
N GLN A 164 -13.63 -7.05 11.00
CA GLN A 164 -12.92 -7.03 12.27
C GLN A 164 -12.75 -8.44 12.83
N VAL A 165 -11.50 -8.78 13.17
CA VAL A 165 -11.22 -10.03 13.87
C VAL A 165 -11.64 -9.90 15.32
N LYS A 166 -12.29 -10.94 15.85
CA LYS A 166 -12.71 -11.03 17.24
C LYS A 166 -11.99 -12.20 17.90
N ALA A 167 -11.65 -12.04 19.17
CA ALA A 167 -11.22 -13.16 20.02
C ALA A 167 -12.10 -13.23 21.26
N GLU A 168 -12.17 -14.43 21.81
CA GLU A 168 -12.88 -14.69 23.05
C GLU A 168 -11.96 -14.40 24.25
N LYS A 169 -12.35 -13.46 25.10
CA LYS A 169 -11.65 -13.10 26.33
C LYS A 169 -12.63 -13.18 27.50
N GLY A 170 -12.41 -14.15 28.37
CA GLY A 170 -13.24 -14.35 29.57
C GLY A 170 -14.72 -14.62 29.26
N GLY A 171 -15.02 -15.35 28.18
CA GLY A 171 -16.38 -15.67 27.74
C GLY A 171 -17.09 -14.57 26.94
N ASN A 172 -16.42 -13.44 26.65
CA ASN A 172 -16.94 -12.38 25.81
C ASN A 172 -16.13 -12.26 24.53
N GLU A 173 -16.80 -11.99 23.40
CA GLU A 173 -16.12 -11.61 22.17
C GLU A 173 -15.67 -10.15 22.23
N THR A 174 -14.38 -9.91 22.04
CA THR A 174 -13.81 -8.58 21.91
C THR A 174 -13.11 -8.42 20.57
N VAL A 175 -13.23 -7.25 19.95
CA VAL A 175 -12.50 -6.92 18.72
C VAL A 175 -11.00 -6.90 19.03
N GLU A 176 -10.24 -7.70 18.30
CA GLU A 176 -8.79 -7.70 18.35
C GLU A 176 -8.24 -6.60 17.44
N THR A 177 -8.02 -5.42 18.03
CA THR A 177 -7.52 -4.24 17.30
C THR A 177 -6.09 -4.39 16.76
N ARG A 178 -5.39 -5.46 17.16
CA ARG A 178 -4.03 -5.78 16.69
C ARG A 178 -4.02 -6.66 15.46
N GLU A 179 -5.12 -7.36 15.19
CA GLU A 179 -5.23 -8.22 14.02
C GLU A 179 -5.54 -7.39 12.77
N ALA A 180 -4.92 -7.78 11.67
CA ALA A 180 -5.18 -7.17 10.38
C ALA A 180 -6.62 -7.45 9.94
N LEU A 181 -7.29 -6.43 9.39
CA LEU A 181 -8.65 -6.58 8.88
C LEU A 181 -8.71 -7.67 7.80
N LYS A 182 -9.85 -8.36 7.76
CA LYS A 182 -10.15 -9.35 6.72
C LYS A 182 -10.79 -8.63 5.52
N PRO A 183 -10.33 -8.86 4.28
CA PRO A 183 -10.88 -8.22 3.08
C PRO A 183 -12.25 -8.79 2.64
N ILE A 184 -13.06 -9.30 3.56
CA ILE A 184 -14.32 -10.03 3.28
C ILE A 184 -15.26 -9.20 2.41
N MET A 185 -15.42 -7.91 2.72
CA MET A 185 -16.30 -7.03 1.94
C MET A 185 -15.80 -6.83 0.49
N VAL A 186 -14.49 -6.93 0.27
CA VAL A 186 -13.93 -6.82 -1.08
C VAL A 186 -14.12 -8.13 -1.83
N ASP A 187 -13.72 -9.24 -1.20
CA ASP A 187 -13.69 -10.55 -1.84
C ASP A 187 -15.09 -11.12 -2.08
N GLU A 188 -16.03 -10.93 -1.14
CA GLU A 188 -17.36 -11.54 -1.21
C GLU A 188 -18.44 -10.61 -1.80
N ILE A 189 -18.21 -9.29 -1.82
CA ILE A 189 -19.23 -8.33 -2.25
C ILE A 189 -18.75 -7.48 -3.42
N LEU A 190 -17.61 -6.79 -3.31
CA LEU A 190 -17.16 -5.86 -4.34
C LEU A 190 -16.70 -6.58 -5.62
N ILE A 191 -15.80 -7.54 -5.50
CA ILE A 191 -15.26 -8.28 -6.66
C ILE A 191 -16.39 -8.96 -7.44
N PRO A 192 -17.31 -9.73 -6.82
CA PRO A 192 -18.41 -10.35 -7.58
C PRO A 192 -19.31 -9.36 -8.35
N GLN A 193 -19.46 -8.12 -7.87
CA GLN A 193 -20.22 -7.09 -8.58
C GLN A 193 -19.46 -6.49 -9.77
N LEU A 194 -18.12 -6.51 -9.72
CA LEU A 194 -17.25 -6.05 -10.81
C LEU A 194 -17.14 -7.07 -11.95
N LEU A 195 -17.23 -8.35 -11.62
CA LEU A 195 -17.15 -9.45 -12.59
C LEU A 195 -18.36 -9.48 -13.53
N THR A 196 -18.11 -9.83 -14.77
CA THR A 196 -19.12 -10.06 -15.81
C THR A 196 -19.38 -11.58 -15.97
N PRO A 197 -20.47 -12.00 -16.64
CA PRO A 197 -20.78 -13.43 -16.80
C PRO A 197 -19.70 -14.26 -17.51
N ASP A 198 -18.84 -13.62 -18.31
CA ASP A 198 -17.70 -14.22 -19.00
C ASP A 198 -16.39 -14.17 -18.19
N SER A 199 -16.41 -13.59 -16.99
CA SER A 199 -15.24 -13.54 -16.12
C SER A 199 -14.79 -14.94 -15.72
N LYS A 200 -13.47 -15.17 -15.75
CA LYS A 200 -12.87 -16.45 -15.40
C LYS A 200 -11.69 -16.29 -14.45
N PRO A 201 -11.54 -17.16 -13.44
CA PRO A 201 -10.34 -17.16 -12.61
C PRO A 201 -9.12 -17.49 -13.47
N VAL A 202 -8.01 -16.84 -13.16
CA VAL A 202 -6.72 -17.05 -13.84
C VAL A 202 -5.72 -17.53 -12.80
N GLN A 203 -5.14 -18.70 -13.06
CA GLN A 203 -4.07 -19.22 -12.22
C GLN A 203 -2.71 -18.69 -12.69
N ASN A 204 -1.84 -18.36 -11.74
CA ASN A 204 -0.43 -18.02 -11.96
C ASN A 204 -0.19 -16.82 -12.90
N ASN A 205 -1.10 -15.85 -12.96
CA ASN A 205 -0.87 -14.65 -13.77
C ASN A 205 0.12 -13.71 -13.08
N ASN A 206 1.37 -13.69 -13.56
CA ASN A 206 2.40 -12.71 -13.19
C ASN A 206 2.47 -12.46 -11.68
N GLN A 207 2.44 -13.54 -10.90
CA GLN A 207 2.60 -13.45 -9.45
C GLN A 207 4.03 -13.04 -9.13
N ILE A 208 4.17 -12.20 -8.12
CA ILE A 208 5.44 -11.80 -7.53
C ILE A 208 5.58 -12.47 -6.18
N GLU A 209 6.81 -12.82 -5.82
CA GLU A 209 7.15 -13.29 -4.48
C GLU A 209 7.52 -12.08 -3.63
N PHE A 210 6.60 -11.68 -2.75
CA PHE A 210 6.79 -10.53 -1.89
C PHE A 210 7.26 -10.99 -0.51
N LEU A 211 8.41 -10.45 -0.07
CA LEU A 211 9.05 -10.78 1.20
C LEU A 211 8.58 -9.81 2.29
N TYR A 212 8.06 -10.37 3.38
CA TYR A 212 7.74 -9.64 4.60
C TYR A 212 8.85 -9.90 5.63
N GLU A 213 9.71 -8.93 5.88
CA GLU A 213 10.93 -9.08 6.73
C GLU A 213 10.77 -8.62 8.19
N ASP A 214 9.56 -8.32 8.64
CA ASP A 214 9.40 -7.50 9.84
C ASP A 214 9.19 -8.33 11.12
N GLU A 215 10.26 -8.57 11.89
CA GLU A 215 10.19 -9.28 13.18
C GLU A 215 9.33 -8.52 14.21
N ILE A 216 8.24 -9.12 14.66
CA ILE A 216 7.41 -8.55 15.74
C ILE A 216 7.98 -8.93 17.10
N ARG A 217 8.62 -7.97 17.80
CA ARG A 217 8.83 -8.08 19.25
C ARG A 217 7.63 -7.49 19.99
N TRP A 218 7.20 -8.15 21.08
CA TRP A 218 5.96 -7.86 21.81
C TRP A 218 5.83 -6.39 22.28
N ASN A 219 6.96 -5.76 22.61
CA ASN A 219 7.05 -4.35 23.02
C ASN A 219 7.02 -3.35 21.85
N ASN A 220 7.21 -3.81 20.61
CA ASN A 220 7.27 -2.99 19.40
C ASN A 220 6.16 -3.35 18.39
N ALA A 221 5.07 -3.99 18.83
CA ALA A 221 4.00 -4.46 17.96
C ALA A 221 3.31 -3.33 17.15
N TYR A 222 3.34 -2.10 17.66
CA TYR A 222 2.82 -0.91 16.97
C TYR A 222 3.88 -0.16 16.15
N ALA A 223 5.14 -0.62 16.15
CA ALA A 223 6.31 0.22 15.86
C ALA A 223 7.21 -0.22 14.68
N PRO A 224 6.66 -0.70 13.57
CA PRO A 224 7.35 -0.44 12.29
C PRO A 224 6.42 0.15 11.21
N PHE A 225 6.81 1.27 10.60
CA PHE A 225 6.26 1.77 9.32
C PHE A 225 6.29 0.74 8.19
N ARG A 226 7.18 -0.26 8.25
CA ARG A 226 7.17 -1.43 7.37
C ARG A 226 5.83 -2.20 7.44
N ARG A 227 4.98 -1.90 8.44
CA ARG A 227 3.60 -2.37 8.56
C ARG A 227 2.54 -1.33 8.22
N SER A 228 2.92 -0.11 7.83
CA SER A 228 1.95 0.81 7.25
C SER A 228 1.35 0.13 6.03
N GLY A 229 0.04 -0.07 6.07
CA GLY A 229 -0.66 -0.72 4.97
C GLY A 229 -0.48 0.06 3.66
N TYR A 230 -0.42 1.39 3.71
CA TYR A 230 -0.13 2.20 2.52
C TYR A 230 1.28 1.98 1.98
N TYR A 231 2.29 1.89 2.86
CA TYR A 231 3.67 1.64 2.44
C TYR A 231 3.82 0.26 1.80
N LEU A 232 3.27 -0.77 2.45
CA LEU A 232 3.25 -2.12 1.90
C LEU A 232 2.49 -2.17 0.57
N ALA A 233 1.34 -1.51 0.48
CA ALA A 233 0.58 -1.45 -0.76
C ALA A 233 1.37 -0.76 -1.88
N LEU A 234 2.11 0.32 -1.58
CA LEU A 234 3.00 0.98 -2.52
C LEU A 234 4.10 0.04 -3.00
N LEU A 235 4.83 -0.62 -2.08
CA LEU A 235 5.90 -1.55 -2.44
C LEU A 235 5.41 -2.74 -3.26
N MET A 236 4.30 -3.36 -2.83
CA MET A 236 3.66 -4.46 -3.57
C MET A 236 3.25 -4.02 -4.97
N SER A 237 2.73 -2.80 -5.12
CA SER A 237 2.33 -2.24 -6.42
C SER A 237 3.52 -1.94 -7.32
N LEU A 238 4.58 -1.32 -6.78
CA LEU A 238 5.82 -1.06 -7.52
C LEU A 238 6.49 -2.35 -7.98
N HIS A 239 6.56 -3.35 -7.10
CA HIS A 239 7.12 -4.66 -7.42
C HIS A 239 6.31 -5.34 -8.52
N TYR A 240 4.98 -5.30 -8.41
CA TYR A 240 4.08 -5.86 -9.42
C TYR A 240 4.27 -5.17 -10.78
N GLU A 241 4.25 -3.83 -10.82
CA GLU A 241 4.45 -3.06 -12.04
C GLU A 241 5.84 -3.31 -12.65
N CYS A 242 6.90 -3.37 -11.84
CA CYS A 242 8.25 -3.70 -12.31
C CYS A 242 8.30 -5.09 -12.95
N LYS A 243 7.66 -6.09 -12.33
CA LYS A 243 7.59 -7.44 -12.88
C LYS A 243 6.83 -7.51 -14.20
N LYS A 244 5.74 -6.76 -14.31
CA LYS A 244 4.98 -6.65 -15.56
C LYS A 244 5.78 -5.98 -16.67
N LYS A 245 6.46 -4.89 -16.35
CA LYS A 245 7.16 -4.06 -17.34
C LYS A 245 8.50 -4.65 -17.78
N PHE A 246 9.27 -5.22 -16.85
CA PHE A 246 10.65 -5.65 -17.08
C PHE A 246 10.84 -7.17 -17.05
N GLY A 247 9.76 -7.95 -16.87
CA GLY A 247 9.80 -9.41 -16.89
C GLY A 247 10.73 -9.98 -15.82
N GLU A 248 11.67 -10.84 -16.22
CA GLU A 248 12.62 -11.48 -15.31
C GLU A 248 13.43 -10.46 -14.48
N LEU A 249 13.80 -9.32 -15.08
CA LEU A 249 14.55 -8.26 -14.42
C LEU A 249 13.72 -7.42 -13.43
N GLY A 250 12.40 -7.63 -13.36
CA GLY A 250 11.52 -6.84 -12.51
C GLY A 250 11.88 -6.86 -11.03
N ASP A 251 12.38 -7.99 -10.50
CA ASP A 251 12.83 -8.07 -9.09
C ASP A 251 14.03 -7.17 -8.85
N LEU A 252 14.99 -7.19 -9.77
CA LEU A 252 16.19 -6.36 -9.70
C LEU A 252 15.81 -4.87 -9.75
N TYR A 253 14.93 -4.48 -10.67
CA TYR A 253 14.46 -3.10 -10.76
C TYR A 253 13.72 -2.65 -9.51
N PHE A 254 12.87 -3.50 -8.94
CA PHE A 254 12.19 -3.22 -7.69
C PHE A 254 13.19 -3.03 -6.53
N GLN A 255 14.16 -3.95 -6.37
CA GLN A 255 15.20 -3.82 -5.35
C GLN A 255 16.03 -2.54 -5.52
N LEU A 256 16.35 -2.17 -6.77
CA LEU A 256 17.05 -0.92 -7.07
C LEU A 256 16.21 0.30 -6.64
N ILE A 257 14.89 0.29 -6.89
CA ILE A 257 13.98 1.34 -6.42
C ILE A 257 14.04 1.47 -4.90
N GLU A 258 13.94 0.35 -4.17
CA GLU A 258 13.98 0.37 -2.71
C GLU A 258 15.31 0.92 -2.19
N VAL A 259 16.44 0.44 -2.73
CA VAL A 259 17.78 0.92 -2.35
C VAL A 259 17.94 2.40 -2.64
N LEU A 260 17.51 2.85 -3.82
CA LEU A 260 17.58 4.24 -4.24
C LEU A 260 16.70 5.13 -3.35
N PHE A 261 15.46 4.74 -3.09
CA PHE A 261 14.54 5.47 -2.21
C PHE A 261 15.10 5.58 -0.79
N MET A 262 15.58 4.47 -0.22
CA MET A 262 16.19 4.46 1.12
C MET A 262 17.47 5.30 1.18
N SER A 263 18.29 5.26 0.12
CA SER A 263 19.51 6.08 0.04
C SER A 263 19.18 7.58 -0.03
N GLY A 264 18.22 7.96 -0.88
CA GLY A 264 17.73 9.33 -0.96
C GLY A 264 17.14 9.82 0.35
N PHE A 265 16.40 8.96 1.06
CA PHE A 265 15.87 9.26 2.38
C PHE A 265 16.99 9.48 3.42
N CYS A 266 18.01 8.61 3.45
CA CYS A 266 19.16 8.74 4.35
C CYS A 266 19.94 10.03 4.10
N GLN A 267 20.13 10.41 2.83
CA GLN A 267 20.79 11.65 2.47
C GLN A 267 19.98 12.87 2.93
N PHE A 268 18.68 12.87 2.61
CA PHE A 268 17.78 13.94 3.01
C PHE A 268 17.70 14.13 4.53
N THR A 269 17.70 13.03 5.30
CA THR A 269 17.75 13.12 6.77
C THR A 269 19.08 13.62 7.30
N SER A 270 20.20 13.30 6.64
CA SER A 270 21.50 13.84 7.02
C SER A 270 21.62 15.34 6.79
N ASP A 271 20.89 15.87 5.80
CA ASP A 271 20.88 17.31 5.45
C ASP A 271 20.01 18.16 6.39
N LEU A 272 19.06 17.55 7.11
CA LEU A 272 18.05 18.26 7.89
C LEU A 272 18.51 18.85 9.22
N GLU A 273 19.68 18.48 9.75
CA GLU A 273 20.42 19.15 10.84
C GLU A 273 21.36 18.13 11.51
N GLY A 274 22.67 18.14 11.22
CA GLY A 274 23.84 17.78 12.08
C GLY A 274 23.81 16.61 13.07
N ASN A 275 22.73 15.85 13.15
CA ASN A 275 22.41 14.78 14.07
C ASN A 275 22.17 13.59 13.17
N THR A 276 23.09 12.65 13.24
CA THR A 276 22.97 11.41 12.47
C THR A 276 21.62 10.76 12.79
N LEU A 277 21.06 10.00 11.86
CA LEU A 277 19.90 9.12 12.11
C LEU A 277 20.04 8.38 13.47
N PHE A 278 21.27 8.02 13.83
CA PHE A 278 21.66 7.42 15.10
C PHE A 278 21.46 8.31 16.33
N ASP A 279 21.60 9.63 16.23
CA ASP A 279 21.37 10.58 17.34
C ASP A 279 19.86 10.75 17.59
N VAL A 280 19.05 10.80 16.53
CA VAL A 280 17.59 10.75 16.61
C VAL A 280 17.11 9.42 17.22
N MET A 281 17.73 8.30 16.83
CA MET A 281 17.50 6.99 17.44
C MET A 281 17.94 6.93 18.92
N LYS A 282 19.10 7.49 19.29
CA LYS A 282 19.60 7.55 20.68
C LYS A 282 18.74 8.42 21.59
N ILE A 283 18.32 9.60 21.14
CA ILE A 283 17.44 10.50 21.91
C ILE A 283 16.13 9.79 22.24
N THR A 284 15.62 8.98 21.32
CA THR A 284 14.37 8.24 21.51
C THR A 284 14.55 7.03 22.44
N GLN A 285 15.69 6.33 22.34
CA GLN A 285 16.04 5.21 23.22
C GLN A 285 16.24 5.66 24.68
N ASN A 286 16.80 6.86 24.90
CA ASN A 286 16.97 7.45 26.23
C ASN A 286 15.67 7.99 26.87
N LYS A 287 14.61 8.19 26.08
CA LYS A 287 13.28 8.57 26.58
C LYS A 287 12.39 7.37 26.93
N LEU A 288 12.83 6.16 26.60
CA LEU A 288 12.09 4.90 26.80
C LEU A 288 12.63 4.07 27.99
N ASN A 289 13.71 4.53 28.62
CA ASN A 289 14.21 4.04 29.91
C ASN A 289 13.84 5.04 31.01
#